data_AF-A0A1G5IU66-F1
#
_entry.id   AF-A0A1G5IU66-F1
#
_cell.length_a   1.000
_cell.length_b   1.000
_cell.length_c   1.000
_cell.angle_alpha   90.00
_cell.angle_beta   90.00
_cell.angle_gamma   90.00
#
_symmetry.space_group_name_H-M   'P 1'
#
loop_
_entity.id
_entity.type
_entity.pdbx_description
1 polymer ?
#
loop_
_entity_poly.entity_id
_entity_poly.type
_entity_poly.pdbx_seq_one_letter_code
_entity_poly.pdbx_strand_id
1 'polypeptide(L)'
;MDTHLKRGPASEDGKIGVTAVLLSPSRVYRALAARGALHRLLWGLSGAVILNGLMAGMLAPGGGRAVLGTVSVFNALGMALLSSLLGWMALKTVGARRARLAVVVPCVAYGFGVTLLVSWIPGAFWYTEPWKWGVIGTGFRELGGLSGRRAFVAVVLTLVALVALFKGIFMLQGV
;
A
#
# COMPACT_ATOMS: atom_id res chain seq x y z
N MET A 1 3.96 34.80 -34.16
CA MET A 1 5.30 34.19 -33.95
C MET A 1 5.10 33.14 -32.88
N ASP A 2 4.45 32.07 -33.31
CA ASP A 2 3.69 31.15 -32.46
C ASP A 2 4.49 29.88 -32.26
N THR A 3 5.01 29.72 -31.05
CA THR A 3 5.69 28.51 -30.62
C THR A 3 4.63 27.46 -30.26
N HIS A 4 4.11 26.82 -31.29
CA HIS A 4 3.40 25.55 -31.16
C HIS A 4 4.35 24.51 -30.58
N LEU A 5 4.29 24.36 -29.26
CA LEU A 5 4.79 23.20 -28.53
C LEU A 5 4.23 21.94 -29.19
N LYS A 6 5.08 21.24 -29.94
CA LYS A 6 4.90 19.84 -30.34
C LYS A 6 4.68 19.02 -29.07
N ARG A 7 3.41 18.90 -28.64
CA ARG A 7 2.97 17.77 -27.83
C ARG A 7 3.10 16.57 -28.75
N GLY A 8 4.16 15.79 -28.54
CA GLY A 8 4.28 14.49 -29.18
C GLY A 8 2.99 13.68 -28.95
N PRO A 9 2.58 12.85 -29.92
CA PRO A 9 1.38 12.06 -29.79
C PRO A 9 1.45 11.23 -28.50
N ALA A 10 0.33 11.17 -27.77
CA ALA A 10 0.19 10.35 -26.58
C ALA A 10 0.59 8.90 -26.94
N SER A 11 1.76 8.49 -26.47
CA SER A 11 2.31 7.17 -26.78
C SER A 11 1.35 6.08 -26.30
N GLU A 12 1.09 5.13 -27.17
CA GLU A 12 0.27 3.95 -27.00
C GLU A 12 0.80 2.96 -25.91
N ASP A 13 0.85 3.36 -24.64
CA ASP A 13 1.15 2.44 -23.53
C ASP A 13 -0.12 2.11 -22.73
N GLY A 14 -1.14 1.65 -23.46
CA GLY A 14 -2.49 1.40 -22.93
C GLY A 14 -2.61 0.22 -21.95
N LYS A 15 -1.57 -0.59 -21.77
CA LYS A 15 -1.56 -1.75 -20.87
C LYS A 15 -0.49 -1.58 -19.81
N ILE A 16 -0.91 -1.39 -18.56
CA ILE A 16 -0.01 -1.50 -17.41
C ILE A 16 0.39 -2.98 -17.31
N GLY A 17 1.55 -3.33 -17.86
CA GLY A 17 2.10 -4.68 -17.75
C GLY A 17 2.40 -5.05 -16.29
N VAL A 18 2.44 -6.35 -15.99
CA VAL A 18 2.75 -6.88 -14.64
C VAL A 18 4.10 -6.36 -14.14
N THR A 19 5.08 -6.22 -15.02
CA THR A 19 6.39 -5.62 -14.71
C THR A 19 6.29 -4.17 -14.27
N ALA A 20 5.39 -3.37 -14.84
CA ALA A 20 5.17 -1.99 -14.40
C ALA A 20 4.52 -1.93 -13.00
N VAL A 21 3.66 -2.90 -12.67
CA VAL A 21 3.05 -3.06 -11.33
C VAL A 21 4.09 -3.40 -10.26
N LEU A 22 5.21 -4.02 -10.61
CA LEU A 22 6.24 -4.37 -9.62
C LEU A 22 7.40 -3.36 -9.59
N LEU A 23 7.82 -2.87 -10.75
CA LEU A 23 9.07 -2.13 -10.92
C LEU A 23 8.86 -0.64 -11.19
N SER A 24 7.63 -0.20 -11.46
CA SER A 24 7.34 1.21 -11.74
C SER A 24 6.08 1.71 -11.05
N PRO A 25 6.08 1.78 -9.71
CA PRO A 25 4.90 2.21 -8.93
C PRO A 25 4.38 3.59 -9.34
N SER A 26 5.28 4.50 -9.73
CA SER A 26 4.92 5.83 -10.22
C SER A 26 4.03 5.80 -11.47
N ARG A 27 4.24 4.85 -12.40
CA ARG A 27 3.39 4.70 -13.59
C ARG A 27 1.98 4.26 -13.21
N VAL A 28 1.85 3.35 -12.24
CA VAL A 28 0.55 2.90 -11.71
C VAL A 28 -0.20 4.08 -11.07
N TYR A 29 0.47 4.87 -10.24
CA TYR A 29 -0.18 6.03 -9.60
C TYR A 29 -0.55 7.15 -10.57
N ARG A 30 0.25 7.41 -11.60
CA ARG A 30 -0.12 8.38 -12.66
C ARG A 30 -1.33 7.92 -13.45
N ALA A 31 -1.40 6.63 -13.79
CA ALA A 31 -2.58 6.06 -14.44
C ALA A 31 -3.82 6.13 -13.53
N LEU A 32 -3.66 5.89 -12.22
CA LEU A 32 -4.71 6.04 -11.23
C LEU A 32 -5.23 7.49 -11.14
N ALA A 33 -4.33 8.48 -11.12
CA ALA A 33 -4.68 9.90 -11.11
C ALA A 33 -5.42 10.34 -12.37
N ALA A 34 -5.09 9.75 -13.53
CA ALA A 34 -5.71 10.08 -14.81
C ALA A 34 -7.06 9.39 -15.05
N ARG A 35 -7.26 8.16 -14.54
CA ARG A 35 -8.38 7.29 -14.95
C ARG A 35 -9.24 6.75 -13.80
N GLY A 36 -8.99 7.14 -12.54
CA GLY A 36 -9.85 6.73 -11.42
C GLY A 36 -9.87 5.21 -11.15
N ALA A 37 -8.70 4.56 -11.16
CA ALA A 37 -8.53 3.12 -10.97
C ALA A 37 -8.65 2.59 -9.51
N LEU A 38 -9.26 3.32 -8.57
CA LEU A 38 -9.28 2.96 -7.14
C LEU A 38 -9.93 1.58 -6.91
N HIS A 39 -11.08 1.34 -7.53
CA HIS A 39 -11.80 0.07 -7.38
C HIS A 39 -10.93 -1.13 -7.76
N ARG A 40 -10.08 -1.03 -8.79
CA ARG A 40 -9.16 -2.12 -9.19
C ARG A 40 -8.13 -2.44 -8.11
N LEU A 41 -7.61 -1.42 -7.43
CA LEU A 41 -6.66 -1.62 -6.33
C LEU A 41 -7.33 -2.24 -5.11
N LEU A 42 -8.58 -1.86 -4.83
CA LEU A 42 -9.37 -2.47 -3.76
C LEU A 42 -9.70 -3.93 -4.08
N TRP A 43 -10.11 -4.25 -5.32
CA TRP A 43 -10.29 -5.64 -5.76
C TRP A 43 -9.01 -6.46 -5.67
N GLY A 44 -7.88 -5.86 -6.07
CA GLY A 44 -6.56 -6.48 -5.93
C GLY A 44 -6.19 -6.78 -4.48
N LEU A 45 -6.43 -5.82 -3.57
CA LEU A 45 -6.22 -6.02 -2.14
C LEU A 45 -7.13 -7.14 -1.59
N SER A 46 -8.42 -7.13 -1.91
CA SER A 46 -9.37 -8.15 -1.45
C SER A 46 -8.95 -9.55 -1.90
N GLY A 47 -8.56 -9.70 -3.17
CA GLY A 47 -8.04 -10.97 -3.69
C GLY A 47 -6.77 -11.43 -2.98
N ALA A 48 -5.83 -10.52 -2.75
CA ALA A 48 -4.57 -10.83 -2.08
C ALA A 48 -4.76 -11.20 -0.60
N VAL A 49 -5.69 -10.54 0.10
CA VAL A 49 -6.07 -10.87 1.48
C VAL A 49 -6.63 -12.29 1.57
N ILE A 50 -7.57 -12.63 0.67
CA ILE A 50 -8.19 -13.97 0.64
C ILE A 50 -7.12 -15.03 0.36
N LEU A 51 -6.26 -14.80 -0.63
CA LEU A 51 -5.16 -15.70 -0.96
C LEU A 51 -4.22 -15.90 0.23
N ASN A 52 -3.80 -14.82 0.89
CA ASN A 52 -2.94 -14.89 2.06
C ASN A 52 -3.59 -15.70 3.21
N GLY A 53 -4.89 -15.50 3.45
CA GLY A 53 -5.65 -16.29 4.42
C GLY A 53 -5.68 -17.78 4.10
N LEU A 54 -5.96 -18.13 2.84
CA LEU A 54 -5.97 -19.52 2.38
C LEU A 54 -4.60 -20.16 2.56
N MET A 55 -3.52 -19.48 2.13
CA MET A 55 -2.16 -19.99 2.25
C MET A 55 -1.73 -20.15 3.71
N ALA A 56 -2.02 -19.16 4.57
CA ALA A 56 -1.75 -19.25 6.00
C ALA A 56 -2.48 -20.43 6.66
N GLY A 57 -3.74 -20.67 6.28
CA GLY A 57 -4.50 -21.82 6.75
C GLY A 57 -3.96 -23.16 6.25
N MET A 58 -3.46 -23.23 5.00
CA MET A 58 -2.86 -24.45 4.44
C MET A 58 -1.52 -24.80 5.09
N LEU A 59 -0.74 -23.79 5.46
CA LEU A 59 0.57 -23.96 6.10
C LEU A 59 0.47 -24.17 7.62
N ALA A 60 -0.74 -24.09 8.19
CA ALA A 60 -0.97 -24.28 9.62
C ALA A 60 -0.66 -25.73 10.07
N PRO A 61 0.19 -25.93 11.09
CA PRO A 61 0.37 -27.24 11.70
C PRO A 61 -0.91 -27.68 12.43
N GLY A 62 -1.41 -28.89 12.15
CA GLY A 62 -2.55 -29.50 12.87
C GLY A 62 -3.95 -29.04 12.41
N GLY A 63 -4.93 -29.10 13.32
CA GLY A 63 -6.36 -28.90 13.04
C GLY A 63 -6.87 -27.44 13.02
N GLY A 64 -6.00 -26.46 13.30
CA GLY A 64 -6.36 -25.03 13.45
C GLY A 64 -6.45 -24.22 12.14
N ARG A 65 -6.55 -24.88 10.98
CA ARG A 65 -6.40 -24.25 9.65
C ARG A 65 -7.37 -23.10 9.40
N ALA A 66 -8.65 -23.30 9.71
CA ALA A 66 -9.69 -22.30 9.50
C ALA A 66 -9.49 -21.07 10.41
N VAL A 67 -9.07 -21.29 11.66
CA VAL A 67 -8.80 -20.21 12.62
C VAL A 67 -7.63 -19.37 12.15
N LEU A 68 -6.49 -19.97 11.81
CA LEU A 68 -5.30 -19.26 11.36
C LEU A 68 -5.52 -18.51 10.05
N GLY A 69 -6.23 -19.12 9.09
CA GLY A 69 -6.61 -18.45 7.85
C GLY A 69 -7.50 -17.23 8.09
N THR A 70 -8.51 -17.37 8.96
CA THR A 70 -9.44 -16.29 9.30
C THR A 70 -8.71 -15.14 10.02
N VAL A 71 -7.88 -15.46 11.03
CA VAL A 71 -7.06 -14.47 11.74
C VAL A 71 -6.14 -13.73 10.77
N SER A 72 -5.55 -14.44 9.81
CA SER A 72 -4.66 -13.83 8.81
C SER A 72 -5.39 -12.88 7.85
N VAL A 73 -6.63 -13.20 7.45
CA VAL A 73 -7.49 -12.29 6.67
C VAL A 73 -7.78 -11.01 7.45
N PHE A 74 -8.28 -11.13 8.68
CA PHE A 74 -8.62 -9.97 9.50
C PHE A 74 -7.39 -9.14 9.86
N ASN A 75 -6.26 -9.78 10.11
CA ASN A 75 -5.00 -9.08 10.36
C ASN A 75 -4.56 -8.28 9.13
N ALA A 76 -4.57 -8.88 7.93
CA ALA A 76 -4.18 -8.19 6.71
C ALA A 76 -5.10 -6.99 6.40
N LEU A 77 -6.41 -7.15 6.56
CA LEU A 77 -7.38 -6.07 6.39
C LEU A 77 -7.22 -4.98 7.46
N GLY A 78 -7.13 -5.38 8.72
CA GLY A 78 -6.95 -4.47 9.85
C GLY A 78 -5.69 -3.63 9.67
N MET A 79 -4.58 -4.25 9.28
CA MET A 79 -3.32 -3.55 9.01
C MET A 79 -3.43 -2.57 7.84
N ALA A 80 -4.12 -2.93 6.75
CA ALA A 80 -4.34 -2.03 5.62
C ALA A 80 -5.23 -0.83 6.01
N LEU A 81 -6.29 -1.05 6.78
CA LEU A 81 -7.17 0.02 7.27
C LEU A 81 -6.43 0.96 8.23
N LEU A 82 -5.72 0.38 9.20
CA LEU A 82 -4.95 1.12 10.19
C LEU A 82 -3.84 1.94 9.54
N SER A 83 -3.09 1.34 8.61
CA SER A 83 -2.07 2.05 7.83
C SER A 83 -2.66 3.19 6.99
N SER A 84 -3.89 3.02 6.49
CA SER A 84 -4.58 4.08 5.75
C SER A 84 -4.97 5.25 6.65
N LEU A 85 -5.45 4.97 7.85
CA LEU A 85 -5.80 6.00 8.83
C LEU A 85 -4.55 6.76 9.31
N LEU A 86 -3.52 6.02 9.74
CA LEU A 86 -2.27 6.60 10.22
C LEU A 86 -1.53 7.34 9.11
N GLY A 87 -1.53 6.81 7.88
CA GLY A 87 -0.98 7.49 6.71
C GLY A 87 -1.69 8.80 6.42
N TRP A 88 -3.02 8.86 6.58
CA TRP A 88 -3.77 10.11 6.43
C TRP A 88 -3.44 11.14 7.51
N MET A 89 -3.30 10.70 8.77
CA MET A 89 -2.83 11.56 9.85
C MET A 89 -1.42 12.07 9.56
N ALA A 90 -0.50 11.21 9.12
CA ALA A 90 0.85 11.57 8.74
C ALA A 90 0.85 12.61 7.61
N LEU A 91 0.01 12.44 6.57
CA LEU A 91 -0.13 13.43 5.51
C LEU A 91 -0.59 14.80 6.03
N LYS A 92 -1.52 14.83 6.98
CA LYS A 92 -1.94 16.09 7.62
C LYS A 92 -0.81 16.73 8.41
N THR A 93 -0.05 15.96 9.19
CA THR A 93 1.06 16.48 10.01
C THR A 93 2.17 17.10 9.18
N VAL A 94 2.47 16.56 8.00
CA VAL A 94 3.49 17.13 7.09
C VAL A 94 2.95 18.26 6.21
N GLY A 95 1.72 18.72 6.46
CA GLY A 95 1.10 19.84 5.73
C GLY A 95 0.77 19.53 4.28
N ALA A 96 0.38 18.29 3.96
CA ALA A 96 0.01 17.93 2.59
C ALA A 96 -1.31 18.62 2.18
N ARG A 97 -1.26 19.46 1.13
CA ARG A 97 -2.46 20.16 0.61
C ARG A 97 -3.57 19.20 0.17
N ARG A 98 -3.23 17.97 -0.22
CA ARG A 98 -4.16 16.93 -0.68
C ARG A 98 -4.32 15.80 0.35
N ALA A 99 -4.20 16.08 1.65
CA ALA A 99 -4.36 15.08 2.72
C ALA A 99 -5.80 14.54 2.81
N ARG A 100 -6.12 13.55 1.97
CA ARG A 100 -7.44 12.89 1.92
C ARG A 100 -7.26 11.38 1.97
N LEU A 101 -8.21 10.66 2.57
CA LEU A 101 -8.22 9.19 2.52
C LEU A 101 -8.26 8.68 1.08
N ALA A 102 -8.91 9.41 0.15
CA ALA A 102 -8.90 9.11 -1.28
C ALA A 102 -7.49 9.10 -1.91
N VAL A 103 -6.49 9.72 -1.28
CA VAL A 103 -5.08 9.65 -1.68
C VAL A 103 -4.40 8.46 -1.00
N VAL A 104 -4.64 8.23 0.29
CA VAL A 104 -3.90 7.22 1.08
C VAL A 104 -4.38 5.81 0.81
N VAL A 105 -5.69 5.59 0.79
CA VAL A 105 -6.31 4.26 0.58
C VAL A 105 -5.78 3.56 -0.67
N PRO A 106 -5.72 4.17 -1.87
CA PRO A 106 -5.13 3.50 -3.03
C PRO A 106 -3.63 3.23 -2.88
N CYS A 107 -2.89 4.08 -2.16
CA CYS A 107 -1.47 3.85 -1.91
C CYS A 107 -1.27 2.58 -1.09
N VAL A 108 -2.03 2.47 -0.01
CA VAL A 108 -2.00 1.32 0.90
C VAL A 108 -2.53 0.07 0.23
N ALA A 109 -3.67 0.15 -0.47
CA ALA A 109 -4.26 -1.00 -1.18
C ALA A 109 -3.30 -1.59 -2.21
N TYR A 110 -2.59 -0.75 -2.96
CA TYR A 110 -1.58 -1.22 -3.91
C TYR A 110 -0.37 -1.84 -3.21
N GLY A 111 0.22 -1.15 -2.24
CA GLY A 111 1.39 -1.65 -1.50
C GLY A 111 1.10 -2.97 -0.80
N PHE A 112 0.04 -3.03 0.01
CA PHE A 112 -0.37 -4.24 0.71
C PHE A 112 -0.79 -5.34 -0.26
N GLY A 113 -1.62 -5.01 -1.25
CA GLY A 113 -2.14 -5.99 -2.21
C GLY A 113 -1.01 -6.77 -2.90
N VAL A 114 0.01 -6.08 -3.41
CA VAL A 114 1.15 -6.78 -4.05
C VAL A 114 1.98 -7.57 -3.05
N THR A 115 2.25 -7.03 -1.87
CA THR A 115 3.05 -7.78 -0.87
C THR A 115 2.35 -9.00 -0.31
N LEU A 116 1.02 -8.96 -0.20
CA LEU A 116 0.24 -10.09 0.32
C LEU A 116 0.24 -11.29 -0.64
N LEU A 117 0.48 -11.07 -1.94
CA LEU A 117 0.61 -12.15 -2.92
C LEU A 117 1.85 -13.02 -2.67
N VAL A 118 2.85 -12.50 -1.95
CA VAL A 118 4.15 -13.14 -1.71
C VAL A 118 4.48 -13.28 -0.22
N SER A 119 3.66 -12.72 0.67
CA SER A 119 3.91 -12.72 2.13
C SER A 119 3.83 -14.09 2.78
N TRP A 120 3.19 -15.06 2.12
CA TRP A 120 3.10 -16.44 2.60
C TRP A 120 4.41 -17.22 2.44
N ILE A 121 5.38 -16.69 1.66
CA ILE A 121 6.69 -17.31 1.49
C ILE A 121 7.58 -16.97 2.70
N PRO A 122 8.11 -17.97 3.43
CA PRO A 122 9.04 -17.72 4.53
C PRO A 122 10.23 -16.86 4.09
N GLY A 123 10.56 -15.82 4.87
CA GLY A 123 11.67 -14.91 4.58
C GLY A 123 11.39 -13.81 3.55
N ALA A 124 10.28 -13.87 2.81
CA ALA A 124 9.93 -12.83 1.83
C ALA A 124 9.67 -11.46 2.48
N PHE A 125 9.31 -11.43 3.77
CA PHE A 125 9.02 -10.20 4.52
C PHE A 125 10.15 -9.18 4.48
N TRP A 126 11.41 -9.64 4.48
CA TRP A 126 12.59 -8.76 4.44
C TRP A 126 12.65 -7.90 3.19
N TYR A 127 12.07 -8.38 2.08
CA TYR A 127 12.04 -7.67 0.81
C TYR A 127 10.71 -6.95 0.60
N THR A 128 9.61 -7.58 0.99
CA THR A 128 8.27 -7.04 0.75
C THR A 128 7.97 -5.85 1.64
N GLU A 129 8.43 -5.83 2.89
CA GLU A 129 8.21 -4.69 3.79
C GLU A 129 8.87 -3.40 3.26
N PRO A 130 10.19 -3.33 3.00
CA PRO A 130 10.80 -2.13 2.43
C PRO A 130 10.16 -1.69 1.11
N TRP A 131 9.85 -2.67 0.24
CA TRP A 131 9.21 -2.39 -1.04
C TRP A 131 7.82 -1.78 -0.88
N LYS A 132 6.99 -2.32 0.02
CA LYS A 132 5.64 -1.81 0.34
C LYS A 132 5.67 -0.35 0.75
N TRP A 133 6.55 0.00 1.68
CA TRP A 133 6.66 1.37 2.18
C TRP A 133 7.23 2.33 1.12
N GLY A 134 8.14 1.84 0.27
CA GLY A 134 8.60 2.59 -0.91
C GLY A 134 7.48 2.88 -1.92
N VAL A 135 6.62 1.90 -2.18
CA VAL A 135 5.44 2.05 -3.04
C VAL A 135 4.47 3.06 -2.45
N ILE A 136 4.10 2.92 -1.17
CA ILE A 136 3.21 3.86 -0.48
C ILE A 136 3.78 5.28 -0.51
N GLY A 137 5.08 5.45 -0.23
CA GLY A 137 5.74 6.75 -0.30
C GLY A 137 5.74 7.35 -1.71
N THR A 138 5.91 6.52 -2.74
CA THR A 138 5.78 6.96 -4.15
C THR A 138 4.35 7.45 -4.43
N GLY A 139 3.34 6.76 -3.92
CA GLY A 139 1.95 7.17 -4.03
C GLY A 139 1.65 8.50 -3.34
N PHE A 140 2.24 8.76 -2.16
CA PHE A 140 2.13 10.06 -1.50
C PHE A 140 2.73 11.20 -2.35
N ARG A 141 3.80 10.94 -3.08
CA ARG A 141 4.38 11.93 -4.01
C ARG A 141 3.45 12.18 -5.20
N GLU A 142 3.08 11.12 -5.90
CA GLU A 142 2.35 11.21 -7.17
C GLU A 142 0.88 11.62 -7.00
N LEU A 143 0.17 11.08 -6.02
CA LEU A 143 -1.24 11.41 -5.75
C LEU A 143 -1.40 12.58 -4.77
N GLY A 144 -0.59 12.59 -3.71
CA GLY A 144 -0.62 13.61 -2.65
C GLY A 144 0.06 14.93 -3.02
N GLY A 145 0.86 14.95 -4.10
CA GLY A 145 1.59 16.14 -4.56
C GLY A 145 2.71 16.57 -3.60
N LEU A 146 3.27 15.62 -2.85
CA LEU A 146 4.33 15.88 -1.88
C LEU A 146 5.72 15.86 -2.52
N SER A 147 6.63 16.67 -1.98
CA SER A 147 8.05 16.53 -2.28
C SER A 147 8.58 15.20 -1.71
N GLY A 148 9.65 14.66 -2.31
CA GLY A 148 10.21 13.37 -1.89
C GLY A 148 10.56 13.31 -0.39
N ARG A 149 11.11 14.40 0.17
CA ARG A 149 11.42 14.50 1.60
C ARG A 149 10.16 14.44 2.46
N ARG A 150 9.09 15.17 2.11
CA ARG A 150 7.85 15.17 2.91
C ARG A 150 7.11 13.83 2.81
N ALA A 151 7.15 13.18 1.65
CA ALA A 151 6.61 11.84 1.49
C ALA A 151 7.37 10.81 2.33
N PHE A 152 8.71 10.89 2.36
CA PHE A 152 9.55 10.05 3.23
C PHE A 152 9.20 10.26 4.71
N VAL A 153 9.13 11.52 5.17
CA VAL A 153 8.74 11.83 6.55
C VAL A 153 7.35 11.28 6.86
N ALA A 154 6.37 11.41 5.96
CA ALA A 154 5.03 10.87 6.18
C ALA A 154 5.03 9.33 6.31
N VAL A 155 5.82 8.62 5.51
CA VAL A 155 5.99 7.16 5.64
C VAL A 155 6.62 6.81 6.98
N VAL A 156 7.69 7.50 7.39
CA VAL A 156 8.35 7.28 8.68
C VAL A 156 7.38 7.54 9.84
N LEU A 157 6.60 8.62 9.80
CA LEU A 157 5.58 8.91 10.82
C LEU A 157 4.51 7.82 10.89
N THR A 158 4.09 7.28 9.74
CA THR A 158 3.13 6.17 9.68
C THR A 158 3.70 4.91 10.35
N LEU A 159 4.96 4.58 10.04
CA LEU A 159 5.67 3.44 10.64
C LEU A 159 5.86 3.60 12.14
N VAL A 160 6.32 4.76 12.60
CA VAL A 160 6.51 5.05 14.02
C VAL A 160 5.17 4.98 14.76
N ALA A 161 4.10 5.52 14.20
CA ALA A 161 2.76 5.44 14.79
C ALA A 161 2.25 3.99 14.89
N LEU A 162 2.48 3.15 13.88
CA LEU A 162 2.16 1.73 13.93
C LEU A 162 2.93 1.03 15.06
N VAL A 163 4.25 1.21 15.12
CA VAL A 163 5.10 0.60 16.16
C VAL A 163 4.67 1.05 17.55
N ALA A 164 4.42 2.35 17.74
CA ALA A 164 3.98 2.90 19.01
C ALA A 164 2.62 2.34 19.44
N LEU A 165 1.67 2.21 18.51
CA LEU A 165 0.35 1.65 18.78
C LEU A 165 0.45 0.18 19.21
N PHE A 166 1.18 -0.65 18.47
CA PHE A 166 1.36 -2.05 18.83
C PHE A 166 2.08 -2.21 20.17
N LYS A 167 3.16 -1.45 20.39
CA LYS A 167 3.88 -1.46 21.66
C LYS A 167 2.96 -1.06 22.83
N GLY A 168 2.14 -0.04 22.64
CA GLY A 168 1.16 0.39 23.64
C GLY A 168 0.13 -0.68 23.95
N ILE A 169 -0.39 -1.37 22.92
CA ILE A 169 -1.32 -2.49 23.09
C ILE A 169 -0.65 -3.63 23.89
N PHE A 170 0.58 -4.01 23.55
CA PHE A 170 1.30 -5.06 24.28
C PHE A 170 1.53 -4.69 25.75
N MET A 171 1.97 -3.44 26.01
CA MET A 171 2.12 -2.94 27.37
C MET A 171 0.83 -2.97 28.18
N LEU A 172 -0.32 -2.66 27.56
CA LEU A 172 -1.63 -2.74 28.22
C LEU A 172 -2.07 -4.18 28.51
N GLN A 173 -1.55 -5.16 27.77
CA GLN A 173 -1.80 -6.59 28.00
C GLN A 173 -0.86 -7.20 29.05
N GLY A 174 0.08 -6.43 29.60
CA GLY A 174 1.03 -6.91 30.62
C GLY A 174 2.09 -7.86 30.08
N VAL A 175 2.36 -7.79 28.76
CA VAL A 175 3.40 -8.55 28.04
C VAL A 175 4.46 -7.59 27.54
#